data_AF-A0A7S1LNG8-F1
#
_entry.id   AF-A0A7S1LNG8-F1
#
_cell.length_a   1.000
_cell.length_b   1.000
_cell.length_c   1.000
_cell.angle_alpha   90.00
_cell.angle_beta   90.00
_cell.angle_gamma   90.00
#
_symmetry.space_group_name_H-M   'P 1'
#
loop_
_entity.id
_entity.type
_entity.pdbx_description
1 polymer ?
#
loop_
_entity_poly.entity_id
_entity_poly.type
_entity_poly.pdbx_seq_one_letter_code
_entity_poly.pdbx_strand_id
1 'polypeptide(L)'
;EGTFGGEAASQVLTVDQLVQRCREAVGEDREVLARQRAVAARFGFEPELSAYESGPSLVQHSAMMGGYPRPGVFEKFSAFHRHTRQREIVPAYFDEYTQNSSIGLAMYFTSAAKYSIYGSWGIKESTREPCSDSAKCTGVTNWIASNQNASVRRVM
;
A
#
# COMPACT_ATOMS: atom_id res chain seq x y z
N GLU A 1 -13.02 17.64 -20.72
CA GLU A 1 -13.88 17.66 -19.54
C GLU A 1 -14.02 16.25 -19.01
N GLY A 2 -13.35 15.93 -17.90
CA GLY A 2 -13.42 14.63 -17.25
C GLY A 2 -13.92 14.84 -15.82
N THR A 3 -15.07 14.28 -15.51
CA THR A 3 -15.71 14.36 -14.19
C THR A 3 -14.88 13.61 -13.15
N PHE A 4 -14.17 14.35 -12.29
CA PHE A 4 -13.62 13.84 -11.03
C PHE A 4 -14.76 13.63 -10.02
N GLY A 5 -15.60 12.61 -10.25
CA GLY A 5 -16.72 12.25 -9.40
C GLY A 5 -16.35 11.39 -8.17
N GLY A 6 -15.11 11.47 -7.68
CA GLY A 6 -14.61 10.61 -6.60
C GLY A 6 -14.67 11.19 -5.18
N GLU A 7 -14.85 12.50 -5.02
CA GLU A 7 -14.62 13.19 -3.73
C GLU A 7 -15.72 12.98 -2.68
N ALA A 8 -16.95 12.64 -3.06
CA ALA A 8 -18.05 12.44 -2.11
C ALA A 8 -18.08 11.02 -1.50
N ALA A 9 -17.61 10.00 -2.23
CA ALA A 9 -17.80 8.60 -1.82
C ALA A 9 -16.94 8.19 -0.61
N SER A 10 -15.72 8.72 -0.46
CA SER A 10 -14.80 8.33 0.63
C SER A 10 -15.23 8.86 2.02
N GLN A 11 -16.05 9.91 2.06
CA GLN A 11 -16.65 10.37 3.31
C GLN A 11 -17.81 9.48 3.77
N VAL A 12 -18.44 8.74 2.85
CA VAL A 12 -19.59 7.86 3.14
C VAL A 12 -19.16 6.47 3.60
N LEU A 13 -18.02 5.95 3.14
CA LEU A 13 -17.57 4.61 3.49
C LEU A 13 -17.21 4.50 4.98
N THR A 14 -17.65 3.42 5.62
CA THR A 14 -17.14 2.99 6.93
C THR A 14 -15.70 2.50 6.80
N VAL A 15 -15.00 2.34 7.93
CA VAL A 15 -13.64 1.78 7.93
C VAL A 15 -13.62 0.37 7.30
N ASP A 16 -14.60 -0.48 7.63
CA ASP A 16 -14.71 -1.81 7.03
C ASP A 16 -14.93 -1.78 5.52
N GLN A 17 -15.75 -0.86 5.04
CA GLN A 17 -15.98 -0.69 3.61
C GLN A 17 -14.71 -0.18 2.90
N LEU A 18 -13.94 0.72 3.53
CA LEU A 18 -12.63 1.13 3.01
C LEU A 18 -11.64 -0.04 2.94
N VAL A 19 -11.54 -0.82 4.02
CA VAL A 19 -10.72 -2.03 4.09
C VAL A 19 -11.11 -3.01 2.98
N GLN A 20 -12.40 -3.23 2.77
CA GLN A 20 -12.89 -4.10 1.72
C GLN A 20 -12.55 -3.57 0.32
N ARG A 21 -12.77 -2.27 0.06
CA ARG A 21 -12.45 -1.66 -1.24
C ARG A 21 -10.97 -1.72 -1.54
N CYS A 22 -10.10 -1.46 -0.55
CA CYS A 22 -8.65 -1.59 -0.73
C CYS A 22 -8.25 -3.04 -1.05
N ARG A 23 -8.86 -4.03 -0.39
CA ARG A 23 -8.62 -5.45 -0.71
C ARG A 23 -8.99 -5.78 -2.16
N GLU A 24 -10.11 -5.26 -2.64
CA GLU A 24 -10.54 -5.46 -4.04
C GLU A 24 -9.62 -4.74 -5.04
N ALA A 25 -9.06 -3.59 -4.64
CA ALA A 25 -8.19 -2.78 -5.49
C ALA A 25 -6.76 -3.32 -5.63
N VAL A 26 -6.31 -4.25 -4.77
CA VAL A 26 -4.93 -4.79 -4.76
C VAL A 26 -4.48 -5.34 -6.14
N GLY A 27 -5.41 -5.79 -6.97
CA GLY A 27 -5.12 -6.26 -8.34
C GLY A 27 -5.31 -5.25 -9.47
N GLU A 28 -5.82 -4.04 -9.20
CA GLU A 28 -6.15 -3.05 -10.24
C GLU A 28 -4.88 -2.54 -10.98
N ASP A 29 -3.73 -2.52 -10.30
CA ASP A 29 -2.47 -2.02 -10.86
C ASP A 29 -1.75 -2.99 -11.81
N ARG A 30 -2.20 -4.24 -11.91
CA ARG A 30 -1.54 -5.27 -12.74
C ARG A 30 -1.37 -4.82 -14.19
N GLU A 31 -2.42 -4.24 -14.77
CA GLU A 31 -2.37 -3.79 -16.16
C GLU A 31 -1.44 -2.57 -16.33
N VAL A 32 -1.38 -1.68 -15.34
CA VAL A 32 -0.47 -0.54 -15.35
C VAL A 32 0.96 -1.04 -15.36
N LEU A 33 1.31 -1.98 -14.48
CA LEU A 33 2.65 -2.55 -14.37
C LEU A 33 3.05 -3.31 -15.64
N ALA A 34 2.13 -4.09 -16.22
CA ALA A 34 2.35 -4.77 -17.50
C ALA A 34 2.66 -3.77 -18.63
N ARG A 35 1.94 -2.64 -18.68
CA ARG A 35 2.22 -1.56 -19.64
C ARG A 35 3.58 -0.91 -19.41
N GLN A 36 3.95 -0.61 -18.16
CA GLN A 36 5.27 -0.02 -17.86
C GLN A 36 6.41 -0.95 -18.26
N ARG A 37 6.26 -2.26 -18.03
CA ARG A 37 7.23 -3.26 -18.49
C ARG A 37 7.35 -3.30 -20.01
N ALA A 38 6.22 -3.30 -20.72
CA ALA A 38 6.23 -3.30 -22.18
C ALA A 38 6.92 -2.06 -22.76
N VAL A 39 6.84 -0.90 -22.08
CA VAL A 39 7.60 0.29 -22.46
C VAL A 39 9.10 0.07 -22.22
N ALA A 40 9.50 -0.41 -21.05
CA ALA A 40 10.91 -0.66 -20.74
C ALA A 40 11.58 -1.65 -21.71
N ALA A 41 10.89 -2.74 -22.04
CA ALA A 41 11.35 -3.76 -22.99
C ALA A 41 11.66 -3.18 -24.39
N ARG A 42 10.93 -2.16 -24.85
CA ARG A 42 11.19 -1.49 -26.14
C ARG A 42 12.56 -0.82 -26.22
N PHE A 43 13.15 -0.50 -25.08
CA PHE A 43 14.47 0.14 -24.99
C PHE A 43 15.58 -0.86 -24.66
N GLY A 44 15.31 -2.17 -24.74
CA GLY A 44 16.30 -3.22 -24.44
C GLY A 44 16.59 -3.38 -22.95
N PHE A 45 15.83 -2.71 -22.08
CA PHE A 45 15.82 -3.02 -20.67
C PHE A 45 14.88 -4.21 -20.46
N GLU A 46 15.37 -5.27 -19.85
CA GLU A 46 14.55 -6.25 -19.14
C GLU A 46 14.61 -5.91 -17.65
N PRO A 47 14.21 -4.70 -17.21
CA PRO A 47 14.47 -4.32 -15.85
C PRO A 47 13.55 -5.16 -14.96
N GLU A 48 14.13 -5.75 -13.94
CA GLU A 48 13.38 -5.95 -12.72
C GLU A 48 12.82 -4.59 -12.31
N LEU A 49 11.51 -4.41 -12.49
CA LEU A 49 10.86 -3.17 -12.08
C LEU A 49 11.07 -3.01 -10.58
N SER A 50 11.30 -1.77 -10.14
CA SER A 50 11.40 -1.44 -8.72
C SER A 50 10.27 -0.49 -8.35
N ALA A 51 9.58 -0.79 -7.25
CA ALA A 51 8.59 0.12 -6.68
C ALA A 51 9.25 0.94 -5.57
N TYR A 52 9.50 2.22 -5.84
CA TYR A 52 9.95 3.19 -4.84
C TYR A 52 8.73 3.77 -4.12
N GLU A 53 8.82 3.93 -2.80
CA GLU A 53 7.73 4.44 -1.94
C GLU A 53 6.41 3.65 -2.02
N SER A 54 6.51 2.32 -2.10
CA SER A 54 5.36 1.41 -2.10
C SER A 54 4.64 1.33 -0.75
N GLY A 55 3.41 0.80 -0.77
CA GLY A 55 2.61 0.53 0.42
C GLY A 55 1.18 1.06 0.29
N PRO A 56 0.25 0.60 1.15
CA PRO A 56 -1.12 1.09 1.15
C PRO A 56 -1.14 2.55 1.61
N SER A 57 -1.39 3.47 0.67
CA SER A 57 -1.59 4.88 0.99
C SER A 57 -3.05 5.27 0.80
N LEU A 58 -3.69 5.69 1.89
CA LEU A 58 -4.90 6.51 1.82
C LEU A 58 -4.48 7.95 2.09
N VAL A 59 -4.58 8.77 1.05
CA VAL A 59 -4.24 10.20 1.13
C VAL A 59 -5.47 11.05 1.07
N GLN A 60 -5.47 12.11 1.88
CA GLN A 60 -6.48 13.15 1.76
C GLN A 60 -6.04 14.12 0.65
N HIS A 61 -6.40 13.80 -0.60
CA HIS A 61 -6.06 14.63 -1.75
C HIS A 61 -6.44 16.11 -1.57
N SER A 62 -7.60 16.38 -0.94
CA SER A 62 -8.07 17.74 -0.63
C SER A 62 -7.12 18.52 0.28
N ALA A 63 -6.47 17.85 1.24
CA ALA A 63 -5.48 18.46 2.12
C ALA A 63 -4.14 18.60 1.41
N MET A 64 -3.71 17.56 0.68
CA MET A 64 -2.39 17.48 0.07
C MET A 64 -2.22 18.44 -1.12
N MET A 65 -3.20 18.46 -2.02
CA MET A 65 -3.16 19.28 -3.24
C MET A 65 -3.98 20.57 -3.11
N GLY A 66 -5.04 20.52 -2.32
CA GLY A 66 -5.97 21.64 -2.19
C GLY A 66 -5.68 22.59 -1.02
N GLY A 67 -4.95 22.13 0.01
CA GLY A 67 -4.76 22.90 1.24
C GLY A 67 -6.02 23.01 2.11
N TYR A 68 -7.08 22.24 1.83
CA TYR A 68 -8.33 22.22 2.59
C TYR A 68 -8.59 20.82 3.18
N PRO A 69 -8.13 20.55 4.42
CA PRO A 69 -8.48 19.30 5.10
C PRO A 69 -9.97 19.27 5.42
N ARG A 70 -10.61 18.14 5.09
CA ARG A 70 -11.98 17.80 5.49
C ARG A 70 -11.99 17.21 6.91
N PRO A 71 -12.87 17.67 7.81
CA PRO A 71 -13.06 17.07 9.13
C PRO A 71 -13.39 15.57 9.06
N GLY A 72 -12.91 14.79 10.03
CA GLY A 72 -13.25 13.36 10.19
C GLY A 72 -12.49 12.39 9.26
N VAL A 73 -11.87 12.89 8.19
CA VAL A 73 -11.13 12.04 7.24
C VAL A 73 -9.83 11.53 7.85
N PHE A 74 -9.15 12.37 8.63
CA PHE A 74 -7.92 12.00 9.32
C PHE A 74 -8.14 10.83 10.29
N GLU A 75 -9.18 10.91 11.12
CA GLU A 75 -9.55 9.91 12.10
C GLU A 75 -9.93 8.60 11.39
N LYS A 76 -10.67 8.70 10.27
CA LYS A 76 -11.07 7.55 9.47
C LYS A 76 -9.85 6.84 8.85
N PHE A 77 -8.92 7.56 8.25
CA PHE A 77 -7.72 6.96 7.67
C PHE A 77 -6.79 6.40 8.75
N SER A 78 -6.68 7.07 9.89
CA SER A 78 -5.96 6.54 11.06
C SER A 78 -6.56 5.21 11.52
N ALA A 79 -7.89 5.12 11.61
CA ALA A 79 -8.58 3.89 11.97
C ALA A 79 -8.38 2.78 10.91
N PHE A 80 -8.39 3.11 9.62
CA PHE A 80 -8.06 2.18 8.54
C PHE A 80 -6.65 1.59 8.69
N HIS A 81 -5.65 2.42 8.95
CA HIS A 81 -4.26 1.95 9.09
C HIS A 81 -4.03 1.12 10.36
N ARG A 82 -4.82 1.34 11.41
CA ARG A 82 -4.83 0.53 12.64
C ARG A 82 -5.65 -0.74 12.54
N HIS A 83 -6.43 -0.90 11.47
CA HIS A 83 -7.39 -1.98 11.35
C HIS A 83 -6.69 -3.35 11.34
N THR A 84 -7.21 -4.33 12.09
CA THR A 84 -6.59 -5.66 12.22
C THR A 84 -6.42 -6.37 10.89
N ARG A 85 -7.37 -6.19 9.95
CA ARG A 85 -7.31 -6.72 8.56
C ARG A 85 -6.13 -6.18 7.73
N GLN A 86 -5.43 -5.15 8.19
CA GLN A 86 -4.16 -4.74 7.56
C GLN A 86 -3.10 -5.84 7.61
N ARG A 87 -3.21 -6.78 8.58
CA ARG A 87 -2.37 -7.98 8.65
C ARG A 87 -2.46 -8.84 7.38
N GLU A 88 -3.56 -8.75 6.64
CA GLU A 88 -3.79 -9.51 5.40
C GLU A 88 -3.62 -8.64 4.16
N ILE A 89 -4.10 -7.39 4.19
CA ILE A 89 -4.10 -6.50 3.02
C ILE A 89 -2.70 -6.16 2.56
N VAL A 90 -1.79 -5.81 3.48
CA VAL A 90 -0.44 -5.38 3.11
C VAL A 90 0.39 -6.53 2.52
N PRO A 91 0.35 -7.77 3.08
CA PRO A 91 0.91 -8.93 2.41
C PRO A 91 0.32 -9.20 1.02
N ALA A 92 -1.01 -9.13 0.86
CA ALA A 92 -1.65 -9.36 -0.42
C ALA A 92 -1.19 -8.34 -1.48
N TYR A 93 -1.03 -7.08 -1.09
CA TYR A 93 -0.41 -6.04 -1.94
C TYR A 93 0.99 -6.50 -2.40
N PHE A 94 1.86 -6.95 -1.50
CA PHE A 94 3.20 -7.41 -1.88
C PHE A 94 3.20 -8.69 -2.73
N ASP A 95 2.29 -9.62 -2.48
CA ASP A 95 2.12 -10.81 -3.32
C ASP A 95 1.80 -10.41 -4.77
N GLU A 96 0.93 -9.42 -4.96
CA GLU A 96 0.64 -8.93 -6.32
C GLU A 96 1.87 -8.35 -7.00
N TYR A 97 2.65 -7.53 -6.30
CA TYR A 97 3.85 -6.95 -6.89
C TYR A 97 4.91 -7.99 -7.21
N THR A 98 5.18 -8.90 -6.27
CA THR A 98 6.29 -9.85 -6.38
C THR A 98 5.96 -11.06 -7.25
N GLN A 99 4.74 -11.61 -7.16
CA GLN A 99 4.37 -12.83 -7.89
C GLN A 99 3.80 -12.53 -9.28
N ASN A 100 3.00 -11.47 -9.41
CA ASN A 100 2.18 -11.25 -10.62
C ASN A 100 2.70 -10.13 -11.54
N SER A 101 3.60 -9.27 -11.07
CA SER A 101 4.05 -8.11 -11.86
C SER A 101 5.56 -8.01 -12.09
N SER A 102 6.33 -9.02 -11.65
CA SER A 102 7.79 -9.09 -11.85
C SER A 102 8.57 -7.88 -11.30
N ILE A 103 8.07 -7.27 -10.22
CA ILE A 103 8.86 -6.30 -9.46
C ILE A 103 9.95 -7.05 -8.69
N GLY A 104 11.21 -6.77 -8.99
CA GLY A 104 12.36 -7.38 -8.30
C GLY A 104 12.64 -6.74 -6.94
N LEU A 105 12.25 -5.47 -6.76
CA LEU A 105 12.42 -4.75 -5.50
C LEU A 105 11.23 -3.84 -5.18
N ALA A 106 10.61 -4.04 -4.02
CA ALA A 106 9.60 -3.13 -3.48
C ALA A 106 10.14 -2.45 -2.21
N MET A 107 10.34 -1.13 -2.27
CA MET A 107 10.73 -0.32 -1.12
C MET A 107 9.49 0.23 -0.45
N TYR A 108 9.17 -0.24 0.75
CA TYR A 108 8.01 0.25 1.50
C TYR A 108 8.31 1.64 2.07
N PHE A 109 7.46 2.62 1.75
CA PHE A 109 7.66 3.98 2.26
C PHE A 109 7.50 4.00 3.78
N THR A 110 8.39 4.70 4.48
CA THR A 110 8.25 4.92 5.92
C THR A 110 8.62 6.36 6.26
N SER A 111 7.86 6.95 7.16
CA SER A 111 8.14 8.26 7.74
C SER A 111 8.10 8.15 9.26
N ALA A 112 9.01 8.85 9.93
CA ALA A 112 8.98 9.00 11.39
C ALA A 112 7.98 10.09 11.85
N ALA A 113 7.32 10.78 10.91
CA ALA A 113 6.29 11.74 11.23
C ALA A 113 5.07 11.06 11.85
N LYS A 114 4.41 11.78 12.78
CA LYS A 114 3.13 11.33 13.33
C LYS A 114 2.07 11.33 12.23
N TYR A 115 1.09 10.46 12.40
CA TYR A 115 -0.16 10.48 11.64
C TYR A 115 -0.71 11.91 11.63
N SER A 116 -1.06 12.41 10.44
CA SER A 116 -1.63 13.75 10.27
C SER A 116 -2.65 13.76 9.15
N ILE A 117 -3.20 14.95 8.83
CA ILE A 117 -4.07 15.17 7.67
C ILE A 117 -3.41 14.76 6.33
N TYR A 118 -2.08 14.64 6.29
CA TYR A 118 -1.33 14.13 5.13
C TYR A 118 -1.20 12.60 5.12
N GLY A 119 -1.93 11.91 6.00
CA GLY A 119 -2.00 10.47 6.09
C GLY A 119 -0.97 9.86 7.04
N SER A 120 -0.86 8.54 6.94
CA SER A 120 0.20 7.76 7.54
C SER A 120 0.74 6.75 6.57
N TRP A 121 2.05 6.66 6.58
CA TRP A 121 2.78 5.98 5.54
C TRP A 121 3.62 4.82 6.07
N GLY A 122 4.05 4.89 7.33
CA GLY A 122 4.89 3.88 7.94
C GLY A 122 4.16 2.55 8.19
N ILE A 123 4.93 1.46 8.15
CA ILE A 123 4.46 0.12 8.55
C ILE A 123 4.13 0.07 10.06
N LYS A 124 4.76 0.96 10.83
CA LYS A 124 4.55 1.25 12.24
C LYS A 124 4.16 2.71 12.41
N GLU A 125 3.42 3.04 13.46
CA GLU A 125 3.05 4.43 13.79
C GLU A 125 4.16 5.22 14.44
N SER A 126 5.09 4.53 15.09
CA SER A 126 6.29 5.15 15.66
C SER A 126 7.45 4.17 15.65
N THR A 127 8.66 4.69 15.74
CA THR A 127 9.87 3.87 15.84
C THR A 127 9.86 2.96 17.07
N ARG A 128 9.17 3.37 18.15
CA ARG A 128 9.08 2.65 19.42
C ARG A 128 7.95 1.61 19.50
N GLU A 129 7.02 1.61 18.55
CA GLU A 129 5.92 0.64 18.54
C GLU A 129 6.47 -0.79 18.34
N PRO A 130 6.18 -1.75 19.23
CA PRO A 130 6.52 -3.15 18.99
C PRO A 130 5.83 -3.68 17.72
N CYS A 131 6.51 -4.51 16.93
CA CYS A 131 5.92 -5.06 15.70
C CYS A 131 4.66 -5.90 15.97
N SER A 132 4.60 -6.55 17.14
CA SER A 132 3.43 -7.30 17.63
C SER A 132 2.16 -6.47 17.74
N ASP A 133 2.32 -5.16 17.94
CA ASP A 133 1.22 -4.23 18.19
C ASP A 133 0.73 -3.57 16.88
N SER A 134 1.54 -3.66 15.82
CA SER A 134 1.17 -3.21 14.47
C SER A 134 0.72 -4.39 13.61
N ALA A 135 -0.56 -4.38 13.21
CA ALA A 135 -1.12 -5.38 12.30
C ALA A 135 -0.37 -5.44 10.97
N LYS A 136 0.02 -4.28 10.42
CA LYS A 136 0.82 -4.18 9.19
C LYS A 136 2.20 -4.83 9.37
N CYS A 137 2.91 -4.46 10.45
CA CYS A 137 4.25 -4.97 10.72
C CYS A 137 4.23 -6.49 10.89
N THR A 138 3.34 -6.99 11.74
CA THR A 138 3.16 -8.42 11.96
C THR A 138 2.82 -9.16 10.65
N GLY A 139 1.91 -8.62 9.84
CA GLY A 139 1.53 -9.21 8.55
C GLY A 139 2.72 -9.35 7.61
N VAL A 140 3.46 -8.26 7.39
CA VAL A 140 4.61 -8.23 6.47
C VAL A 140 5.76 -9.09 6.99
N THR A 141 6.09 -9.06 8.28
CA THR A 141 7.15 -9.92 8.83
C THR A 141 6.82 -11.41 8.64
N ASN A 142 5.57 -11.82 8.86
CA ASN A 142 5.14 -13.20 8.60
C ASN A 142 5.21 -13.55 7.11
N TRP A 143 4.83 -12.61 6.24
CA TRP A 143 4.91 -12.77 4.78
C TRP A 143 6.36 -12.94 4.31
N ILE A 144 7.29 -12.11 4.81
CA ILE A 144 8.73 -12.22 4.51
C ILE A 144 9.25 -13.59 4.95
N ALA A 145 8.97 -14.01 6.19
CA ALA A 145 9.42 -15.30 6.71
C ALA A 145 8.91 -16.47 5.86
N SER A 146 7.66 -16.38 5.38
CA SER A 146 7.07 -17.41 4.52
C SER A 146 7.71 -17.46 3.13
N ASN A 147 8.04 -16.30 2.55
CA ASN A 147 8.62 -16.21 1.20
C ASN A 147 10.14 -16.46 1.17
N GLN A 148 10.88 -16.15 2.24
CA GLN A 148 12.29 -16.54 2.37
C GLN A 148 12.46 -18.06 2.44
N ASN A 149 11.54 -18.76 3.10
CA ASN A 149 11.53 -20.22 3.09
C ASN A 149 11.20 -20.82 1.72
N ALA A 150 10.44 -20.10 0.88
CA ALA A 150 10.10 -20.52 -0.48
C ALA A 150 11.25 -20.29 -1.47
N SER A 151 12.01 -19.21 -1.34
CA SER A 151 13.17 -18.93 -2.20
C SER A 151 14.35 -19.87 -1.94
N VAL A 152 14.58 -20.28 -0.69
CA VAL A 152 15.59 -21.32 -0.34
C VAL A 152 15.27 -22.67 -1.00
N ARG A 153 13.98 -23.02 -1.15
CA ARG A 153 13.55 -24.26 -1.82
C ARG A 153 13.65 -24.23 -3.35
N ARG A 154 13.81 -23.06 -3.99
CA ARG A 154 14.02 -22.97 -5.45
C ARG A 154 15.48 -23.12 -5.87
N VAL A 155 16.42 -23.15 -4.92
CA VAL A 155 17.87 -23.22 -5.15
C VAL A 155 18.45 -24.60 -4.78
N MET A 156 17.61 -25.53 -4.30
CA MET A 156 17.94 -26.96 -4.11
C MET A 156 17.23 -27.80 -5.15
#